data_AF-A0A6I5QWV9-F1
#
_entry.id   AF-A0A6I5QWV9-F1
#
_cell.length_a   1.000
_cell.length_b   1.000
_cell.length_c   1.000
_cell.angle_alpha   90.00
_cell.angle_beta   90.00
_cell.angle_gamma   90.00
#
_symmetry.space_group_name_H-M   'P 1'
#
loop_
_entity.id
_entity.type
_entity.pdbx_description
1 polymer ?
#
loop_
_entity_poly.entity_id
_entity_poly.type
_entity_poly.pdbx_seq_one_letter_code
_entity_poly.pdbx_strand_id
1 'polypeptide(L)'
;MDIKKHLELLAYSFVTWLSFYIIGLPDYYQQWYFWAKIVICVFVTLIYFPITQYTLKKYWTDGRHLVNSCWLALYLTFPLFVYDYLLLAIYKGLGIGFVIPYWYLTFFYFSFWIQFPLVGWWMQRTKTQSMEASAG
;
A
#
# COMPACT_ATOMS: atom_id res chain seq x y z
N MET A 1 6.67 -5.13 -17.64
CA MET A 1 5.43 -4.33 -17.70
C MET A 1 5.64 -3.24 -18.74
N ASP A 2 4.58 -2.77 -19.38
CA ASP A 2 4.66 -1.60 -20.27
C ASP A 2 4.75 -0.30 -19.44
N ILE A 3 5.36 0.75 -20.01
CA ILE A 3 5.50 2.08 -19.38
C ILE A 3 4.15 2.66 -18.94
N LYS A 4 3.09 2.39 -19.71
CA LYS A 4 1.72 2.79 -19.37
C LYS A 4 1.28 2.24 -18.02
N LYS A 5 1.56 0.96 -17.74
CA LYS A 5 1.19 0.33 -16.46
C LYS A 5 2.00 0.90 -15.29
N HIS A 6 3.27 1.29 -15.52
CA HIS A 6 4.08 1.96 -14.50
C HIS A 6 3.50 3.34 -14.14
N LEU A 7 3.09 4.12 -15.14
CA LEU A 7 2.42 5.41 -14.94
C LEU A 7 1.06 5.25 -14.25
N GLU A 8 0.29 4.23 -14.61
CA GLU A 8 -0.98 3.92 -13.92
C GLU A 8 -0.78 3.57 -12.45
N LEU A 9 0.24 2.77 -12.11
CA LEU A 9 0.55 2.46 -10.71
C LEU A 9 1.05 3.68 -9.94
N LEU A 10 1.81 4.56 -10.58
CA LEU A 10 2.22 5.83 -9.99
C LEU A 10 1.00 6.72 -9.73
N ALA A 11 0.11 6.88 -10.71
CA ALA A 11 -1.14 7.62 -10.54
C ALA A 11 -2.03 7.01 -9.44
N TYR A 12 -2.10 5.68 -9.37
CA TYR A 12 -2.80 4.97 -8.31
C TYR A 12 -2.22 5.30 -6.92
N SER A 13 -0.89 5.31 -6.77
CA SER A 13 -0.23 5.68 -5.52
C SER A 13 -0.49 7.15 -5.15
N PHE A 14 -0.50 8.05 -6.13
CA PHE A 14 -0.81 9.46 -5.92
C PHE A 14 -2.25 9.68 -5.48
N VAL A 15 -3.22 9.05 -6.15
CA VAL A 15 -4.65 9.13 -5.78
C VAL A 15 -4.88 8.53 -4.39
N THR A 16 -4.19 7.43 -4.06
CA THR A 16 -4.22 6.83 -2.72
C THR A 16 -3.74 7.84 -1.67
N TRP A 17 -2.55 8.39 -1.87
CA TRP A 17 -1.97 9.37 -0.95
C TRP A 17 -2.86 10.60 -0.81
N LEU A 18 -3.35 11.15 -1.92
CA LEU A 18 -4.21 12.33 -1.94
C LEU A 18 -5.52 12.09 -1.18
N SER A 19 -6.11 10.90 -1.33
CA SER A 19 -7.32 10.52 -0.60
C SER A 19 -7.07 10.50 0.90
N PHE A 20 -5.96 9.88 1.35
CA PHE A 20 -5.59 9.89 2.76
C PHE A 20 -5.28 11.29 3.29
N TYR A 21 -4.60 12.12 2.51
CA TYR A 21 -4.32 13.50 2.88
C TYR A 21 -5.60 14.30 3.09
N ILE A 22 -6.55 14.23 2.13
CA ILE A 22 -7.83 14.95 2.21
C ILE A 22 -8.65 14.51 3.43
N ILE A 23 -8.76 13.20 3.67
CA ILE A 23 -9.48 12.66 4.83
C ILE A 23 -8.83 13.10 6.15
N GLY A 24 -7.50 13.25 6.15
CA GLY A 24 -6.75 13.68 7.33
C GLY A 24 -6.88 15.16 7.68
N LEU A 25 -7.41 16.01 6.78
CA LEU A 25 -7.50 17.45 7.03
C LEU A 25 -8.32 17.79 8.29
N PRO A 26 -8.04 18.94 8.95
CA PRO A 26 -7.09 19.98 8.55
C PRO A 26 -5.62 19.73 8.95
N ASP A 27 -5.35 18.83 9.91
CA ASP A 27 -4.01 18.62 10.46
C ASP A 27 -3.48 17.21 10.22
N TYR A 28 -3.82 16.66 9.05
CA TYR A 28 -3.39 15.35 8.55
C TYR A 28 -3.47 14.23 9.61
N TYR A 29 -4.66 14.07 10.22
CA TYR A 29 -5.03 13.17 11.32
C TYR A 29 -4.49 13.51 12.71
N GLN A 30 -3.64 14.52 12.88
CA GLN A 30 -3.08 14.82 14.21
C GLN A 30 -4.17 15.15 15.24
N GLN A 31 -5.24 15.82 14.80
CA GLN A 31 -6.42 16.16 15.57
C GLN A 31 -7.29 14.96 15.99
N TRP A 32 -7.06 13.77 15.41
CA TRP A 32 -7.84 12.58 15.76
C TRP A 32 -7.38 11.96 17.08
N TYR A 33 -8.33 11.43 17.84
CA TYR A 33 -8.04 10.61 19.02
C TYR A 33 -7.16 9.40 18.65
N PHE A 34 -6.29 9.00 19.57
CA PHE A 34 -5.38 7.86 19.39
C PHE A 34 -6.12 6.58 18.95
N TRP A 35 -7.26 6.27 19.57
CA TRP A 35 -8.07 5.10 19.21
C TRP A 35 -8.63 5.17 17.79
N ALA A 36 -9.00 6.36 17.30
CA ALA A 36 -9.44 6.52 15.92
C ALA A 36 -8.31 6.24 14.93
N LYS A 37 -7.06 6.63 15.27
CA LYS A 37 -5.86 6.30 14.48
C LYS A 37 -5.60 4.78 14.45
N ILE A 38 -5.83 4.06 15.55
CA ILE A 38 -5.73 2.60 15.56
C ILE A 38 -6.82 1.96 14.67
N VAL A 39 -8.07 2.40 14.82
CA VAL A 39 -9.19 1.85 14.04
C VAL A 39 -8.98 2.06 12.55
N ILE A 40 -8.52 3.24 12.11
CA ILE A 40 -8.25 3.48 10.70
C ILE A 40 -7.09 2.63 10.19
N CYS A 41 -6.03 2.42 10.98
CA CYS A 41 -4.94 1.51 10.63
C CYS A 41 -5.45 0.10 10.36
N VAL A 42 -6.23 -0.46 11.29
CA VAL A 42 -6.82 -1.81 11.15
C VAL A 42 -7.76 -1.87 9.93
N PHE A 43 -8.65 -0.89 9.79
CA PHE A 43 -9.64 -0.86 8.72
C PHE A 43 -8.98 -0.79 7.33
N VAL A 44 -8.01 0.10 7.17
CA VAL A 44 -7.24 0.23 5.92
C VAL A 44 -6.47 -1.06 5.64
N THR A 45 -5.78 -1.63 6.64
CA THR A 45 -5.10 -2.93 6.46
C THR A 45 -6.08 -4.01 5.95
N LEU A 46 -7.28 -4.12 6.53
CA LEU A 46 -8.29 -5.08 6.07
C LEU A 46 -8.73 -4.82 4.62
N ILE A 47 -8.99 -3.57 4.25
CA ILE A 47 -9.38 -3.17 2.89
C ILE A 47 -8.28 -3.51 1.88
N TYR A 48 -7.01 -3.38 2.26
CA TYR A 48 -5.92 -3.64 1.33
C TYR A 48 -5.74 -5.11 0.96
N PHE A 49 -6.32 -6.07 1.70
CA PHE A 49 -6.29 -7.48 1.28
C PHE A 49 -6.97 -7.72 -0.07
N PRO A 50 -8.27 -7.42 -0.25
CA PRO A 50 -8.93 -7.59 -1.55
C PRO A 50 -8.39 -6.63 -2.63
N ILE A 51 -7.97 -5.42 -2.26
CA ILE A 51 -7.37 -4.47 -3.21
C ILE A 51 -6.07 -5.01 -3.79
N THR A 52 -5.20 -5.60 -2.96
CA THR A 52 -3.94 -6.20 -3.43
C THR A 52 -4.20 -7.36 -4.37
N GLN A 53 -5.16 -8.23 -4.03
CA GLN A 53 -5.56 -9.33 -4.93
C GLN A 53 -6.06 -8.82 -6.28
N TYR A 54 -6.92 -7.80 -6.28
CA TYR A 54 -7.45 -7.20 -7.48
C TYR A 54 -6.35 -6.55 -8.33
N THR A 55 -5.49 -5.75 -7.70
CA THR A 55 -4.39 -5.04 -8.36
C THR A 55 -3.40 -6.03 -8.98
N LEU A 56 -3.05 -7.10 -8.27
CA LEU A 56 -2.16 -8.14 -8.81
C LEU A 56 -2.74 -8.82 -10.06
N LYS A 57 -4.04 -9.13 -10.07
CA LYS A 57 -4.73 -9.72 -11.23
C LYS A 57 -4.85 -8.73 -12.40
N LYS A 58 -5.04 -7.44 -12.12
CA LYS A 58 -5.22 -6.40 -13.14
C LYS A 58 -3.91 -6.06 -13.86
N TYR A 59 -2.81 -5.91 -13.13
CA TYR A 59 -1.56 -5.37 -13.68
C TYR A 59 -0.59 -6.45 -14.17
N TRP A 60 -0.64 -7.66 -13.60
CA TRP A 60 0.25 -8.77 -13.94
C TRP A 60 -0.51 -10.03 -14.37
N THR A 61 -0.02 -10.69 -15.41
CA THR A 61 -0.61 -11.91 -15.98
C THR A 61 0.37 -13.09 -16.03
N ASP A 62 1.61 -12.91 -15.57
CA ASP A 62 2.69 -13.90 -15.65
C ASP A 62 2.63 -14.98 -14.55
N GLY A 63 1.65 -14.91 -13.64
CA GLY A 63 1.46 -15.86 -12.55
C GLY A 63 2.49 -15.77 -11.42
N ARG A 64 3.46 -14.85 -11.47
CA ARG A 64 4.50 -14.68 -10.44
C ARG A 64 4.01 -13.78 -9.29
N HIS A 65 2.90 -14.17 -8.67
CA HIS A 65 2.17 -13.32 -7.72
C HIS A 65 3.01 -12.85 -6.53
N LEU A 66 3.90 -13.69 -5.99
CA LEU A 66 4.79 -13.28 -4.90
C LEU A 66 5.74 -12.15 -5.32
N VAL A 67 6.48 -12.32 -6.41
CA VAL A 67 7.42 -11.30 -6.89
C VAL A 67 6.68 -10.01 -7.26
N ASN A 68 5.54 -10.13 -7.94
CA ASN A 68 4.73 -8.99 -8.34
C ASN A 68 4.15 -8.23 -7.13
N SER A 69 3.85 -8.93 -6.03
CA SER A 69 3.38 -8.30 -4.80
C SER A 69 4.45 -7.50 -4.07
N CYS A 70 5.72 -7.93 -4.14
CA CYS A 70 6.84 -7.10 -3.67
C CYS A 70 7.01 -5.85 -4.54
N TRP A 71 6.86 -5.97 -5.86
CA TRP A 71 6.85 -4.80 -6.76
C TRP A 71 5.69 -3.86 -6.44
N LEU A 72 4.50 -4.40 -6.19
CA LEU A 72 3.35 -3.59 -5.80
C LEU A 72 3.59 -2.86 -4.47
N ALA A 73 4.23 -3.50 -3.50
CA ALA A 73 4.61 -2.85 -2.24
C ALA A 73 5.53 -1.67 -2.52
N LEU A 74 6.57 -1.87 -3.34
CA LEU A 74 7.48 -0.79 -3.75
C LEU A 74 6.76 0.35 -4.47
N TYR A 75 5.92 0.04 -5.48
CA TYR A 75 5.18 1.03 -6.27
C TYR A 75 4.18 1.83 -5.43
N LEU A 76 3.73 1.30 -4.29
CA LEU A 76 2.84 2.02 -3.40
C LEU A 76 3.62 2.79 -2.33
N THR A 77 4.48 2.12 -1.56
CA THR A 77 5.11 2.72 -0.38
C THR A 77 6.15 3.77 -0.73
N PHE A 78 6.90 3.59 -1.82
CA PHE A 78 7.96 4.54 -2.18
C PHE A 78 7.37 5.90 -2.61
N PRO A 79 6.43 5.99 -3.55
CA PRO A 79 5.78 7.27 -3.85
C PRO A 79 5.06 7.88 -2.66
N LEU A 80 4.35 7.07 -1.86
CA LEU A 80 3.62 7.55 -0.68
C LEU A 80 4.58 8.24 0.32
N PHE A 81 5.72 7.59 0.61
CA PHE A 81 6.76 8.18 1.45
C PHE A 81 7.34 9.46 0.84
N VAL A 82 7.58 9.49 -0.48
CA VAL A 82 8.07 10.71 -1.16
C VAL A 82 7.08 11.86 -1.00
N TYR A 83 5.79 11.63 -1.19
CA TYR A 83 4.78 12.68 -1.04
C TYR A 83 4.67 13.16 0.40
N ASP A 84 4.69 12.24 1.38
CA ASP A 84 4.70 12.61 2.80
C ASP A 84 5.98 13.33 3.21
N TYR A 85 7.15 12.96 2.65
CA TYR A 85 8.40 13.67 2.88
C TYR A 85 8.33 15.11 2.34
N LEU A 86 7.85 15.30 1.11
CA LEU A 86 7.69 16.64 0.54
C LEU A 86 6.72 17.50 1.38
N LEU A 87 5.61 16.92 1.83
CA LEU A 87 4.59 17.64 2.59
C LEU A 87 5.02 17.91 4.05
N LEU A 88 5.48 16.89 4.76
CA LEU A 88 5.72 16.95 6.20
C LEU A 88 7.16 17.36 6.52
N ALA A 89 8.14 16.75 5.85
CA ALA A 89 9.54 17.04 6.13
C ALA A 89 9.94 18.43 5.60
N ILE A 90 9.56 18.73 4.35
CA ILE A 90 9.93 19.99 3.69
C ILE A 90 8.90 21.09 3.97
N TYR A 91 7.65 20.93 3.52
CA TYR A 91 6.67 22.02 3.58
C TYR A 91 6.24 22.38 5.01
N LYS A 92 6.06 21.38 5.90
CA LYS A 92 5.78 21.62 7.33
C LYS A 92 7.05 21.78 8.19
N GLY A 93 8.23 21.61 7.62
CA GLY A 93 9.51 21.81 8.31
C GLY A 93 9.85 20.80 9.40
N LEU A 94 9.22 19.61 9.41
CA LEU A 94 9.45 18.59 10.45
C LEU A 94 10.74 17.78 10.24
N GLY A 95 11.39 17.90 9.07
CA GLY A 95 12.47 17.01 8.66
C GLY A 95 12.06 15.54 8.68
N ILE A 96 13.01 14.60 8.79
CA ILE A 96 12.69 13.17 8.91
C ILE A 96 11.95 12.81 10.22
N GLY A 97 11.92 13.73 11.20
CA GLY A 97 11.29 13.54 12.49
C GLY A 97 9.78 13.31 12.42
N PHE A 98 9.12 13.60 11.28
CA PHE A 98 7.68 13.38 11.11
C PHE A 98 7.26 11.92 11.34
N VAL A 99 8.16 10.95 11.14
CA VAL A 99 7.87 9.51 11.32
C VAL A 99 7.44 9.13 12.74
N ILE A 100 7.72 9.98 13.74
CA ILE A 100 7.31 9.76 15.14
C ILE A 100 5.87 10.26 15.39
N PRO A 101 5.55 11.56 15.25
CA PRO A 101 4.18 12.04 15.45
C PRO A 101 3.19 11.46 14.42
N TYR A 102 3.66 11.12 13.22
CA TYR A 102 2.86 10.48 12.16
C TYR A 102 3.13 8.97 12.07
N TRP A 103 3.25 8.29 13.21
CA TRP A 103 3.58 6.85 13.30
C TRP A 103 2.66 5.94 12.45
N TYR A 104 1.42 6.34 12.20
CA TYR A 104 0.48 5.59 11.35
C TYR A 104 0.91 5.57 9.88
N LEU A 105 1.57 6.63 9.39
CA LEU A 105 2.17 6.63 8.05
C LEU A 105 3.33 5.62 8.01
N THR A 106 4.19 5.67 9.03
CA THR A 106 5.28 4.70 9.21
C THR A 106 4.77 3.27 9.26
N PHE A 107 3.68 3.02 9.99
CA PHE A 107 3.02 1.73 10.02
C PHE A 107 2.70 1.23 8.61
N PHE A 108 2.09 2.05 7.75
CA PHE A 108 1.77 1.65 6.37
C PHE A 108 2.99 1.48 5.46
N TYR A 109 4.07 2.24 5.68
CA TYR A 109 5.31 2.04 4.93
C TYR A 109 5.90 0.65 5.16
N PHE A 110 5.69 0.04 6.33
CA PHE A 110 6.18 -1.30 6.64
C PHE A 110 5.13 -2.39 6.47
N SER A 111 3.87 -2.14 6.85
CA SER A 111 2.83 -3.16 6.84
C SER A 111 2.57 -3.69 5.44
N PHE A 112 2.63 -2.84 4.40
CA PHE A 112 2.45 -3.27 3.02
C PHE A 112 3.55 -4.20 2.50
N TRP A 113 4.78 -4.10 3.03
CA TRP A 113 5.87 -5.03 2.73
C TRP A 113 5.69 -6.42 3.32
N ILE A 114 4.81 -6.57 4.31
CA ILE A 114 4.45 -7.88 4.87
C ILE A 114 3.15 -8.36 4.24
N GLN A 115 2.15 -7.47 4.22
CA GLN A 115 0.79 -7.77 3.77
C GLN A 115 0.74 -8.17 2.30
N PHE A 116 1.40 -7.42 1.40
CA PHE A 116 1.28 -7.71 -0.03
C PHE A 116 1.96 -9.02 -0.42
N PRO A 117 3.20 -9.31 0.04
CA PRO A 117 3.81 -10.62 -0.14
C PRO A 117 2.99 -11.78 0.42
N LEU A 118 2.35 -11.61 1.57
CA LEU A 118 1.45 -12.62 2.12
C LEU A 118 0.28 -12.93 1.18
N VAL A 119 -0.36 -11.88 0.64
CA VAL A 119 -1.44 -12.02 -0.35
C VAL A 119 -0.93 -12.68 -1.64
N GLY A 120 0.22 -12.24 -2.15
CA GLY A 120 0.84 -12.81 -3.36
C GLY A 120 1.18 -14.30 -3.19
N TRP A 121 1.68 -14.68 -2.01
CA TRP A 121 1.96 -16.06 -1.65
C TRP A 121 0.69 -16.92 -1.60
N TRP A 122 -0.38 -16.43 -0.95
CA TRP A 122 -1.67 -17.14 -0.92
C TRP A 122 -2.22 -17.36 -2.33
N MET A 123 -2.22 -16.33 -3.18
CA MET A 123 -2.68 -16.45 -4.56
C MET A 123 -1.89 -17.48 -5.37
N GLN A 124 -0.57 -17.55 -5.16
CA GLN A 124 0.29 -18.50 -5.85
C GLN A 124 -0.01 -19.95 -5.41
N ARG A 125 -0.20 -20.19 -4.11
CA ARG A 125 -0.54 -21.53 -3.58
C ARG A 125 -1.90 -22.03 -4.07
N THR A 126 -2.93 -21.18 -4.03
CA THR A 126 -4.28 -21.58 -4.47
C THR A 126 -4.30 -21.98 -5.96
N LYS A 127 -3.51 -21.29 -6.79
CA LYS A 127 -3.39 -21.63 -8.22
C LYS A 127 -2.75 -23.01 -8.41
N THR A 128 -1.65 -23.29 -7.73
CA THR A 128 -0.98 -24.61 -7.81
C THR A 128 -1.91 -25.75 -7.40
N GLN A 129 -2.60 -25.60 -6.26
CA GLN A 129 -3.56 -26.60 -5.77
C GLN A 129 -4.72 -26.85 -6.75
N SER A 130 -5.25 -25.79 -7.38
CA SER A 130 -6.32 -25.93 -8.36
C SER A 130 -5.89 -26.69 -9.62
N MET A 131 -4.63 -26.54 -10.05
CA MET A 131 -4.10 -27.25 -11.21
C MET A 131 -3.90 -28.73 -10.91
N GLU A 132 -3.38 -29.06 -9.72
CA GLU A 132 -3.23 -30.45 -9.26
C GLU A 132 -4.58 -31.16 -9.15
N ALA A 133 -5.60 -30.50 -8.60
CA ALA A 133 -6.95 -31.07 -8.48
C ALA A 133 -7.65 -31.29 -9.83
N SER A 134 -7.30 -30.53 -10.88
CA SER A 134 -7.86 -30.70 -12.22
C SER A 134 -7.14 -31.74 -13.08
N ALA A 135 -5.99 -32.24 -12.62
CA ALA A 135 -5.12 -33.16 -13.37
C ALA A 135 -5.23 -34.63 -12.89
N GLY A 136 -5.96 -34.90 -11.81
CA GLY A 136 -6.24 -36.25 -11.28
C GLY A 136 -7.70 -36.62 -11.48
#